data_AF-A0A2K8PMJ5-F1
#
_entry.id   AF-A0A2K8PMJ5-F1
#
_cell.length_a   1.000
_cell.length_b   1.000
_cell.length_c   1.000
_cell.angle_alpha   90.00
_cell.angle_beta   90.00
_cell.angle_gamma   90.00
#
_symmetry.space_group_name_H-M   'P 1'
#
loop_
_entity.id
_entity.type
_entity.pdbx_description
1 polymer ?
#
loop_
_entity_poly.entity_id
_entity_poly.type
_entity_poly.pdbx_seq_one_letter_code
_entity_poly.pdbx_strand_id
1 'polypeptide(L)'
;MSLDELQGTPARDPEAPTEPPATAKAGAAATAKADAPTESRAAAKADAPTESPADATSGSPADAKTDAAAEAEADAEAVADASGPVVRRAGAGGWAALRPLLLRMHFYAGLLIAPLLFLAATTGLLYAGSWQAEKILYSHELTVPHVGEAAVPLSTQVKAARGAVPEGKVLGVWPAPEADATTRVIMERPGLDEGETLTVFVDPYTAEVRGQLTTAGDALPLRAWLSEFHASLQLGEFGRNYSELAASWLWVVALGGLALWIGRRRSRRADLVLPDRKATGRRKTLSWHGTVGLWAAIGLVGLSATGLTWSKYAGENIGQLQDRLGGATPSVAATLAGGAAGGSDEHAGHVMTEGMEMPPPPPTADIGIDRAVAAARAAGVTESLRVTLPAKGKGYIVKENDKTLPVHLDSVAVDPADGRIMDELRFADYPLLAQLTRFGIDLHMGLTFGIANQIALAALAVAVMFLVVWGYRMWWMRRPTKERRLSAGRAQPRGAWRKLPVTTLLPFACVTAAVGWFVPLLGISLVAFLAVDVVLGFVAARRRPAAAPQG
;
A
#
# COMPACT_ATOMS: atom_id res chain seq x y z
N MET A 1 33.71 2.29 31.17
CA MET A 1 34.27 2.01 32.50
C MET A 1 33.07 1.97 33.45
N SER A 2 32.60 0.82 33.93
CA SER A 2 33.02 -0.57 33.70
C SER A 2 31.81 -1.51 33.82
N LEU A 3 31.92 -2.73 33.30
CA LEU A 3 30.96 -3.83 33.51
C LEU A 3 31.32 -4.63 34.77
N ASP A 4 30.37 -5.48 35.18
CA ASP A 4 30.50 -6.63 36.10
C ASP A 4 30.88 -6.34 37.57
N GLU A 5 29.90 -6.44 38.47
CA GLU A 5 29.71 -7.62 39.35
C GLU A 5 28.56 -7.38 40.35
N LEU A 6 27.58 -8.30 40.40
CA LEU A 6 27.35 -9.19 41.54
C LEU A 6 26.09 -10.04 41.34
N GLN A 7 26.24 -11.36 41.48
CA GLN A 7 25.17 -12.35 41.37
C GLN A 7 24.50 -12.59 42.73
N GLY A 8 23.23 -13.01 42.73
CA GLY A 8 22.55 -13.50 43.92
C GLY A 8 21.26 -14.25 43.60
N THR A 9 21.27 -15.58 43.75
CA THR A 9 20.05 -16.42 43.69
C THR A 9 20.12 -17.48 44.79
N PRO A 10 19.06 -17.59 45.60
CA PRO A 10 18.21 -18.81 45.69
C PRO A 10 16.68 -18.47 45.74
N ALA A 11 15.70 -19.37 45.60
CA ALA A 11 15.65 -20.75 45.09
C ALA A 11 14.18 -21.19 44.82
N ARG A 12 14.01 -22.45 44.37
CA ARG A 12 12.79 -23.30 44.28
C ARG A 12 12.04 -23.47 45.62
N ASP A 13 10.80 -23.98 45.74
CA ASP A 13 9.62 -24.40 44.92
C ASP A 13 8.52 -24.78 45.99
N PRO A 14 7.38 -25.44 45.69
CA PRO A 14 6.29 -25.16 44.74
C PRO A 14 4.90 -25.12 45.43
N GLU A 15 3.85 -24.60 44.78
CA GLU A 15 2.50 -25.20 44.91
C GLU A 15 1.55 -24.82 43.77
N ALA A 16 0.70 -25.76 43.35
CA ALA A 16 -0.38 -25.57 42.40
C ALA A 16 -1.55 -26.48 42.78
N PRO A 17 -2.81 -26.02 42.67
CA PRO A 17 -3.96 -26.91 42.69
C PRO A 17 -4.87 -26.79 41.45
N THR A 18 -4.93 -27.91 40.71
CA THR A 18 -6.15 -28.67 40.31
C THR A 18 -7.26 -28.03 39.45
N GLU A 19 -7.41 -28.53 38.21
CA GLU A 19 -8.73 -28.76 37.57
C GLU A 19 -9.44 -29.97 38.23
N PRO A 20 -10.78 -30.05 38.19
CA PRO A 20 -11.46 -30.96 37.22
C PRO A 20 -12.92 -30.54 36.86
N PRO A 21 -13.75 -31.36 36.15
CA PRO A 21 -13.49 -32.13 34.94
C PRO A 21 -14.54 -31.88 33.83
N ALA A 22 -14.28 -32.39 32.62
CA ALA A 22 -15.28 -32.49 31.55
C ALA A 22 -16.35 -33.57 31.81
N THR A 23 -17.56 -33.38 31.27
CA THR A 23 -18.54 -34.46 31.04
C THR A 23 -19.09 -34.40 29.62
N ALA A 24 -19.46 -35.55 29.07
CA ALA A 24 -19.85 -35.72 27.67
C ALA A 24 -21.20 -36.44 27.50
N LYS A 25 -21.95 -36.07 26.46
CA LYS A 25 -22.92 -36.87 25.66
C LYS A 25 -23.49 -35.93 24.58
N ALA A 26 -23.42 -36.17 23.27
CA ALA A 26 -23.83 -37.32 22.44
C ALA A 26 -25.34 -37.33 22.10
N GLY A 27 -25.66 -37.32 20.79
CA GLY A 27 -27.02 -37.35 20.22
C GLY A 27 -27.10 -36.52 18.92
N ALA A 28 -26.81 -37.11 17.77
CA ALA A 28 -27.80 -37.57 16.77
C ALA A 28 -28.45 -36.42 15.96
N ALA A 29 -28.02 -36.13 14.73
CA ALA A 29 -28.26 -36.88 13.48
C ALA A 29 -29.67 -36.64 12.88
N ALA A 30 -29.70 -35.87 11.79
CA ALA A 30 -30.82 -35.84 10.84
C ALA A 30 -30.30 -35.51 9.42
N THR A 31 -30.11 -36.54 8.61
CA THR A 31 -29.87 -36.42 7.17
C THR A 31 -31.18 -36.10 6.44
N ALA A 32 -31.17 -35.13 5.53
CA ALA A 32 -32.18 -35.01 4.48
C ALA A 32 -31.48 -34.96 3.11
N LYS A 33 -32.00 -35.78 2.18
CA LYS A 33 -31.52 -36.02 0.82
C LYS A 33 -32.60 -35.48 -0.15
N ALA A 34 -32.34 -35.57 -1.45
CA ALA A 34 -33.25 -35.28 -2.58
C ALA A 34 -33.32 -33.79 -2.99
N ASP A 35 -33.47 -33.45 -4.28
CA ASP A 35 -33.26 -34.26 -5.50
C ASP A 35 -32.93 -33.33 -6.68
N ALA A 36 -32.34 -33.90 -7.74
CA ALA A 36 -32.21 -33.24 -9.03
C ALA A 36 -33.03 -34.01 -10.07
N PRO A 37 -33.87 -33.36 -10.88
CA PRO A 37 -34.37 -33.94 -12.12
C PRO A 37 -33.50 -33.51 -13.30
N THR A 38 -33.11 -34.49 -14.11
CA THR A 38 -32.63 -34.27 -15.48
C THR A 38 -33.78 -34.64 -16.42
N GLU A 39 -34.14 -33.77 -17.36
CA GLU A 39 -34.90 -34.19 -18.54
C GLU A 39 -34.23 -33.68 -19.83
N SER A 40 -34.41 -34.46 -20.89
CA SER A 40 -33.82 -34.22 -22.20
C SER A 40 -34.86 -34.33 -23.31
N ARG A 41 -34.85 -33.40 -24.26
CA ARG A 41 -35.26 -33.62 -25.66
C ARG A 41 -34.73 -32.46 -26.50
N ALA A 42 -33.84 -32.57 -27.49
CA ALA A 42 -33.63 -33.53 -28.59
C ALA A 42 -34.46 -33.24 -29.86
N ALA A 43 -33.80 -32.67 -30.87
CA ALA A 43 -33.97 -32.84 -32.33
C ALA A 43 -32.73 -32.18 -32.99
N ALA A 44 -31.83 -32.87 -33.70
CA ALA A 44 -31.97 -33.45 -35.06
C ALA A 44 -32.07 -32.36 -36.15
N LYS A 45 -31.36 -32.37 -37.29
CA LYS A 45 -30.51 -33.36 -38.02
C LYS A 45 -29.34 -32.58 -38.71
N ALA A 46 -28.17 -33.15 -39.00
CA ALA A 46 -27.81 -33.93 -40.21
C ALA A 46 -28.08 -33.17 -41.54
N ASP A 47 -27.23 -33.14 -42.57
CA ASP A 47 -26.13 -34.06 -42.93
C ASP A 47 -24.98 -33.35 -43.70
N ALA A 48 -23.83 -34.03 -43.76
CA ALA A 48 -22.75 -33.84 -44.75
C ALA A 48 -22.95 -34.92 -45.87
N PRO A 49 -22.20 -35.01 -47.01
CA PRO A 49 -20.78 -34.64 -47.11
C PRO A 49 -20.24 -34.26 -48.54
N THR A 50 -18.90 -34.24 -48.65
CA THR A 50 -17.99 -34.46 -49.81
C THR A 50 -18.46 -34.15 -51.25
N GLU A 51 -17.73 -33.30 -51.99
CA GLU A 51 -16.78 -33.70 -53.07
C GLU A 51 -16.13 -32.51 -53.83
N SER A 52 -15.08 -32.84 -54.58
CA SER A 52 -14.27 -32.05 -55.53
C SER A 52 -13.97 -33.04 -56.69
N PRO A 53 -13.78 -32.68 -57.99
CA PRO A 53 -13.00 -31.53 -58.47
C PRO A 53 -13.33 -30.92 -59.86
N ALA A 54 -12.45 -30.01 -60.32
CA ALA A 54 -12.00 -29.79 -61.72
C ALA A 54 -12.88 -29.08 -62.77
N ASP A 55 -12.17 -28.61 -63.83
CA ASP A 55 -12.59 -28.04 -65.13
C ASP A 55 -13.37 -26.70 -65.16
N ALA A 56 -13.33 -25.86 -66.21
CA ALA A 56 -12.37 -25.68 -67.32
C ALA A 56 -12.69 -24.44 -68.20
N THR A 57 -11.71 -23.98 -68.99
CA THR A 57 -11.82 -23.33 -70.33
C THR A 57 -12.25 -21.86 -70.56
N SER A 58 -11.64 -21.33 -71.65
CA SER A 58 -11.89 -20.07 -72.41
C SER A 58 -11.29 -18.76 -71.86
N GLY A 59 -10.61 -17.92 -72.66
CA GLY A 59 -10.23 -18.06 -74.08
C GLY A 59 -9.09 -17.11 -74.52
N SER A 60 -8.41 -17.48 -75.61
CA SER A 60 -7.37 -16.71 -76.34
C SER A 60 -8.04 -15.70 -77.33
N PRO A 61 -7.35 -14.84 -78.12
CA PRO A 61 -5.90 -14.80 -78.40
C PRO A 61 -5.21 -13.42 -78.59
N ALA A 62 -3.89 -13.51 -78.81
CA ALA A 62 -3.03 -12.68 -79.68
C ALA A 62 -2.81 -11.19 -79.37
N ASP A 63 -1.54 -10.81 -79.18
CA ASP A 63 -0.78 -10.24 -80.31
C ASP A 63 0.75 -10.43 -80.13
N ALA A 64 1.52 -10.32 -81.22
CA ALA A 64 2.95 -10.69 -81.26
C ALA A 64 3.86 -9.58 -81.85
N LYS A 65 5.10 -9.53 -81.33
CA LYS A 65 6.38 -8.96 -81.89
C LYS A 65 7.42 -9.03 -80.76
N THR A 66 8.52 -9.80 -80.83
CA THR A 66 9.74 -9.57 -81.64
C THR A 66 10.24 -8.13 -81.49
N ASP A 67 11.45 -7.86 -80.99
CA ASP A 67 12.72 -8.31 -81.56
C ASP A 67 13.82 -8.53 -80.50
N ALA A 68 14.89 -9.22 -80.91
CA ALA A 68 16.12 -9.42 -80.15
C ALA A 68 17.32 -8.93 -80.99
N ALA A 69 18.26 -8.21 -80.38
CA ALA A 69 19.63 -8.04 -80.89
C ALA A 69 20.58 -7.44 -79.83
N ALA A 70 21.87 -7.79 -79.98
CA ALA A 70 23.06 -7.14 -79.42
C ALA A 70 23.46 -7.44 -77.96
N GLU A 71 23.95 -8.67 -77.73
CA GLU A 71 25.16 -8.86 -76.93
C GLU A 71 26.38 -8.34 -77.71
N ALA A 72 27.38 -7.79 -77.00
CA ALA A 72 28.83 -7.79 -77.28
C ALA A 72 29.51 -6.43 -76.99
N GLU A 73 29.92 -6.23 -75.74
CA GLU A 73 31.21 -5.57 -75.46
C GLU A 73 31.78 -6.15 -74.15
N ALA A 74 32.99 -6.68 -74.23
CA ALA A 74 33.69 -7.34 -73.13
C ALA A 74 35.11 -6.78 -73.01
N ASP A 75 35.66 -6.92 -71.80
CA ASP A 75 37.08 -6.77 -71.45
C ASP A 75 37.73 -5.38 -71.56
N ALA A 76 37.60 -4.61 -70.47
CA ALA A 76 38.71 -3.82 -69.93
C ALA A 76 38.62 -3.67 -68.39
N GLU A 77 39.79 -3.71 -67.74
CA GLU A 77 40.06 -3.33 -66.33
C GLU A 77 39.38 -4.12 -65.20
N ALA A 78 39.98 -5.27 -64.88
CA ALA A 78 40.05 -5.74 -63.51
C ALA A 78 41.19 -5.04 -62.73
N VAL A 79 40.90 -4.05 -61.88
CA VAL A 79 41.63 -3.76 -60.62
C VAL A 79 40.70 -3.04 -59.63
N ALA A 80 40.66 -3.53 -58.37
CA ALA A 80 40.16 -2.88 -57.15
C ALA A 80 38.68 -2.40 -57.07
N ASP A 81 37.83 -3.22 -56.45
CA ASP A 81 37.39 -2.92 -55.08
C ASP A 81 37.05 -4.21 -54.31
N ALA A 82 37.61 -4.36 -53.11
CA ALA A 82 37.37 -5.50 -52.22
C ALA A 82 36.37 -5.12 -51.11
N SER A 83 35.25 -4.48 -51.49
CA SER A 83 34.17 -4.12 -50.57
C SER A 83 33.15 -5.26 -50.43
N GLY A 84 33.57 -6.32 -49.73
CA GLY A 84 32.66 -7.37 -49.29
C GLY A 84 31.46 -6.77 -48.52
N PRO A 85 30.26 -7.38 -48.58
CA PRO A 85 29.04 -6.77 -48.06
C PRO A 85 29.19 -6.47 -46.56
N VAL A 86 29.35 -5.18 -46.24
CA VAL A 86 29.32 -4.70 -44.86
C VAL A 86 27.92 -4.98 -44.33
N VAL A 87 27.79 -6.13 -43.65
CA VAL A 87 26.63 -6.45 -42.84
C VAL A 87 26.59 -5.41 -41.73
N ARG A 88 25.95 -4.27 -42.02
CA ARG A 88 25.54 -3.28 -41.02
C ARG A 88 24.80 -4.07 -39.96
N ARG A 89 25.43 -4.30 -38.81
CA ARG A 89 24.79 -4.92 -37.65
C ARG A 89 23.67 -3.97 -37.23
N ALA A 90 22.47 -4.22 -37.77
CA ALA A 90 21.26 -3.49 -37.43
C ALA A 90 21.20 -3.42 -35.91
N GLY A 91 21.20 -2.19 -35.39
CA GLY A 91 21.54 -1.94 -33.99
C GLY A 91 20.76 -2.86 -33.08
N ALA A 92 21.47 -3.69 -32.30
CA ALA A 92 20.86 -4.48 -31.25
C ALA A 92 20.34 -3.49 -30.18
N GLY A 93 19.12 -2.99 -30.41
CA GLY A 93 18.59 -1.81 -29.73
C GLY A 93 18.61 -1.96 -28.22
N GLY A 94 18.64 -0.84 -27.50
CA GLY A 94 18.96 -0.77 -26.06
C GLY A 94 18.25 -1.81 -25.17
N TRP A 95 17.04 -2.25 -25.55
CA TRP A 95 16.34 -3.38 -24.92
C TRP A 95 17.16 -4.67 -24.83
N ALA A 96 17.95 -5.04 -25.85
CA ALA A 96 18.79 -6.24 -25.85
C ALA A 96 19.92 -6.17 -24.79
N ALA A 97 20.44 -4.97 -24.54
CA ALA A 97 21.45 -4.72 -23.51
C ALA A 97 20.84 -4.54 -22.10
N LEU A 98 19.66 -3.93 -22.01
CA LEU A 98 18.94 -3.63 -20.76
C LEU A 98 18.21 -4.86 -20.18
N ARG A 99 17.62 -5.71 -21.02
CA ARG A 99 16.82 -6.87 -20.60
C ARG A 99 17.56 -7.83 -19.65
N PRO A 100 18.85 -8.18 -19.83
CA PRO A 100 19.60 -8.98 -18.86
C PRO A 100 19.78 -8.30 -17.49
N LEU A 101 19.87 -6.96 -17.45
CA LEU A 101 19.98 -6.20 -16.20
C LEU A 101 18.64 -6.19 -15.46
N LEU A 102 17.54 -5.87 -16.15
CA LEU A 102 16.19 -5.93 -15.57
C LEU A 102 15.83 -7.33 -15.08
N LEU A 103 16.14 -8.37 -15.87
CA LEU A 103 15.90 -9.77 -15.48
C LEU A 103 16.73 -10.19 -14.26
N ARG A 104 17.96 -9.67 -14.12
CA ARG A 104 18.78 -9.83 -12.92
C ARG A 104 18.12 -9.13 -11.74
N MET A 105 17.79 -7.85 -11.89
CA MET A 105 17.21 -7.03 -10.81
C MET A 105 15.90 -7.61 -10.29
N HIS A 106 14.90 -7.78 -11.16
CA HIS A 106 13.59 -8.33 -10.80
C HIS A 106 13.70 -9.75 -10.19
N PHE A 107 14.66 -10.58 -10.61
CA PHE A 107 14.88 -11.89 -10.00
C PHE A 107 15.49 -11.81 -8.59
N TYR A 108 16.53 -11.01 -8.37
CA TYR A 108 17.21 -10.94 -7.08
C TYR A 108 16.46 -10.08 -6.06
N ALA A 109 15.98 -8.90 -6.47
CA ALA A 109 15.09 -8.09 -5.65
C ALA A 109 13.84 -8.91 -5.30
N GLY A 110 13.18 -9.51 -6.29
CA GLY A 110 12.03 -10.39 -6.07
C GLY A 110 12.32 -11.58 -5.13
N LEU A 111 13.52 -12.17 -5.14
CA LEU A 111 13.87 -13.23 -4.20
C LEU A 111 14.06 -12.72 -2.75
N LEU A 112 14.60 -11.50 -2.60
CA LEU A 112 14.82 -10.84 -1.31
C LEU A 112 13.51 -10.33 -0.70
N ILE A 113 12.69 -9.63 -1.49
CA ILE A 113 11.54 -8.85 -1.01
C ILE A 113 10.20 -9.58 -1.13
N ALA A 114 10.11 -10.71 -1.83
CA ALA A 114 8.87 -11.48 -1.90
C ALA A 114 8.33 -11.97 -0.54
N PRO A 115 9.14 -12.39 0.46
CA PRO A 115 8.63 -12.73 1.79
C PRO A 115 8.07 -11.50 2.50
N LEU A 116 8.74 -10.34 2.34
CA LEU A 116 8.26 -9.08 2.88
C LEU A 116 6.91 -8.72 2.26
N LEU A 117 6.82 -8.70 0.92
CA LEU A 117 5.55 -8.39 0.23
C LEU A 117 4.43 -9.39 0.50
N PHE A 118 4.73 -10.68 0.71
CA PHE A 118 3.69 -11.65 1.06
C PHE A 118 3.09 -11.36 2.42
N LEU A 119 3.94 -11.07 3.41
CA LEU A 119 3.50 -10.75 4.77
C LEU A 119 2.80 -9.39 4.82
N ALA A 120 3.36 -8.35 4.18
CA ALA A 120 2.71 -7.04 4.05
C ALA A 120 1.35 -7.12 3.31
N ALA A 121 1.22 -7.94 2.27
CA ALA A 121 -0.08 -8.17 1.62
C ALA A 121 -1.06 -8.92 2.52
N THR A 122 -0.57 -9.85 3.35
CA THR A 122 -1.41 -10.59 4.30
C THR A 122 -1.91 -9.67 5.41
N THR A 123 -1.03 -8.87 6.03
CA THR A 123 -1.42 -7.92 7.08
C THR A 123 -2.28 -6.79 6.52
N GLY A 124 -1.98 -6.29 5.33
CA GLY A 124 -2.79 -5.27 4.63
C GLY A 124 -4.18 -5.77 4.24
N LEU A 125 -4.33 -7.04 3.87
CA LEU A 125 -5.64 -7.66 3.62
C LEU A 125 -6.50 -7.72 4.90
N LEU A 126 -5.90 -8.12 6.03
CA LEU A 126 -6.56 -8.13 7.33
C LEU A 126 -6.94 -6.70 7.75
N TYR A 127 -6.02 -5.74 7.58
CA TYR A 127 -6.24 -4.34 7.90
C TYR A 127 -7.35 -3.69 7.07
N ALA A 128 -7.39 -3.93 5.75
CA ALA A 128 -8.48 -3.46 4.89
C ALA A 128 -9.85 -4.06 5.30
N GLY A 129 -9.87 -5.32 5.77
CA GLY A 129 -11.06 -5.99 6.29
C GLY A 129 -11.51 -5.51 7.68
N SER A 130 -10.63 -4.84 8.44
CA SER A 130 -10.92 -4.42 9.81
C SER A 130 -12.16 -3.53 9.92
N TRP A 131 -12.35 -2.59 9.00
CA TRP A 131 -13.52 -1.68 8.97
C TRP A 131 -14.88 -2.40 9.05
N GLN A 132 -15.00 -3.59 8.43
CA GLN A 132 -16.23 -4.37 8.48
C GLN A 132 -16.27 -5.30 9.71
N ALA A 133 -15.12 -5.84 10.12
CA ALA A 133 -15.00 -6.66 11.32
C ALA A 133 -15.33 -5.87 12.60
N GLU A 134 -14.93 -4.58 12.67
CA GLU A 134 -15.19 -3.69 13.80
C GLU A 134 -16.66 -3.35 13.97
N LYS A 135 -17.42 -3.18 12.88
CA LYS A 135 -18.87 -2.98 12.94
C LYS A 135 -19.60 -4.19 13.55
N ILE A 136 -19.04 -5.39 13.44
CA ILE A 136 -19.58 -6.62 14.04
C ILE A 136 -19.11 -6.73 15.49
N LEU A 137 -17.79 -6.65 15.71
CA LEU A 137 -17.14 -6.88 17.00
C LEU A 137 -17.51 -5.84 18.07
N TYR A 138 -17.65 -4.58 17.66
CA TYR A 138 -17.99 -3.45 18.54
C TYR A 138 -19.39 -2.89 18.22
N SER A 139 -20.30 -3.75 17.75
CA SER A 139 -21.68 -3.36 17.41
C SER A 139 -22.39 -2.73 18.61
N HIS A 140 -22.19 -3.26 19.82
CA HIS A 140 -22.79 -2.73 21.04
C HIS A 140 -22.38 -1.27 21.32
N GLU A 141 -21.10 -0.96 21.17
CA GLU A 141 -20.53 0.37 21.39
C GLU A 141 -20.86 1.33 20.24
N LEU A 142 -20.87 0.85 19.00
CA LEU A 142 -21.03 1.69 17.82
C LEU A 142 -22.48 2.06 17.51
N THR A 143 -23.46 1.25 17.91
CA THR A 143 -24.88 1.49 17.59
C THR A 143 -25.79 1.62 18.81
N VAL A 144 -26.88 2.38 18.65
CA VAL A 144 -28.00 2.42 19.60
C VAL A 144 -29.00 1.30 19.34
N PRO A 145 -29.68 0.77 20.38
CA PRO A 145 -30.73 -0.22 20.20
C PRO A 145 -32.00 0.38 19.54
N HIS A 146 -32.26 1.68 19.78
CA HIS A 146 -33.44 2.38 19.30
C HIS A 146 -33.09 3.82 18.90
N VAL A 147 -33.47 4.21 17.68
CA VAL A 147 -33.37 5.59 17.20
C VAL A 147 -34.51 6.40 17.81
N GLY A 148 -34.20 7.41 18.63
CA GLY A 148 -35.18 8.30 19.25
C GLY A 148 -35.64 9.44 18.33
N GLU A 149 -36.69 10.16 18.74
CA GLU A 149 -37.25 11.28 17.96
C GLU A 149 -36.30 12.48 17.84
N ALA A 150 -35.53 12.76 18.89
CA ALA A 150 -34.55 13.84 18.94
C ALA A 150 -33.37 13.47 19.85
N ALA A 151 -32.16 13.79 19.41
CA ALA A 151 -30.96 13.63 20.24
C ALA A 151 -30.96 14.68 21.37
N VAL A 152 -30.49 14.29 22.56
CA VAL A 152 -30.25 15.22 23.67
C VAL A 152 -29.00 16.09 23.38
N PRO A 153 -28.86 17.28 23.99
CA PRO A 153 -27.69 18.15 23.79
C PRO A 153 -26.34 17.42 23.97
N LEU A 154 -25.35 17.78 23.17
CA LEU A 154 -23.99 17.23 23.25
C LEU A 154 -23.37 17.49 24.63
N SER A 155 -23.67 18.62 25.28
CA SER A 155 -23.26 18.87 26.66
C SER A 155 -23.82 17.82 27.65
N THR A 156 -25.03 17.31 27.45
CA THR A 156 -25.61 16.22 28.25
C THR A 156 -24.86 14.92 28.01
N GLN A 157 -24.54 14.60 26.75
CA GLN A 157 -23.79 13.39 26.37
C GLN A 157 -22.35 13.42 26.93
N VAL A 158 -21.68 14.58 26.84
CA VAL A 158 -20.37 14.82 27.46
C VAL A 158 -20.42 14.71 28.98
N LYS A 159 -21.48 15.19 29.61
CA LYS A 159 -21.68 15.06 31.07
C LYS A 159 -21.82 13.59 31.48
N ALA A 160 -22.56 12.78 30.71
CA ALA A 160 -22.68 11.34 30.96
C ALA A 160 -21.31 10.63 30.83
N ALA A 161 -20.56 10.91 29.77
CA ALA A 161 -19.21 10.37 29.59
C ALA A 161 -18.27 10.75 30.74
N ARG A 162 -18.24 12.03 31.15
CA ARG A 162 -17.45 12.49 32.33
C ARG A 162 -17.88 11.83 33.63
N GLY A 163 -19.15 11.46 33.78
CA GLY A 163 -19.63 10.68 34.94
C GLY A 163 -19.12 9.25 34.96
N ALA A 164 -18.89 8.64 33.79
CA ALA A 164 -18.37 7.28 33.65
C ALA A 164 -16.83 7.18 33.70
N VAL A 165 -16.12 8.29 33.50
CA VAL A 165 -14.64 8.40 33.59
C VAL A 165 -14.26 9.72 34.29
N PRO A 166 -14.43 9.83 35.63
CA PRO A 166 -14.20 11.08 36.35
C PRO A 166 -12.75 11.59 36.32
N GLU A 167 -11.78 10.70 36.14
CA GLU A 167 -10.36 11.00 35.95
C GLU A 167 -10.00 11.41 34.51
N GLY A 168 -10.95 11.29 33.58
CA GLY A 168 -10.76 11.52 32.16
C GLY A 168 -10.90 12.99 31.77
N LYS A 169 -9.91 13.54 31.08
CA LYS A 169 -9.96 14.87 30.47
C LYS A 169 -10.50 14.75 29.05
N VAL A 170 -11.68 15.31 28.79
CA VAL A 170 -12.26 15.35 27.43
C VAL A 170 -11.38 16.22 26.53
N LEU A 171 -10.90 15.63 25.43
CA LEU A 171 -10.17 16.31 24.36
C LEU A 171 -11.11 16.76 23.23
N GLY A 172 -12.11 15.93 22.93
CA GLY A 172 -13.02 16.18 21.82
C GLY A 172 -14.27 15.30 21.85
N VAL A 173 -15.18 15.58 20.92
CA VAL A 173 -16.46 14.90 20.77
C VAL A 173 -16.75 14.75 19.29
N TRP A 174 -17.06 13.54 18.85
CA TRP A 174 -17.52 13.26 17.50
C TRP A 174 -19.00 12.87 17.62
N PRO A 175 -19.94 13.78 17.30
CA PRO A 175 -21.36 13.47 17.30
C PRO A 175 -21.67 12.24 16.43
N ALA A 176 -22.74 11.51 16.77
CA ALA A 176 -23.24 10.42 15.95
C ALA A 176 -23.36 10.83 14.45
N PRO A 177 -22.64 10.19 13.52
CA PRO A 177 -22.66 10.56 12.11
C PRO A 177 -23.89 10.02 11.37
N GLU A 178 -24.48 8.93 11.88
CA GLU A 178 -25.68 8.26 11.37
C GLU A 178 -26.71 8.15 12.51
N ALA A 179 -28.00 8.04 12.20
CA ALA A 179 -29.07 8.09 13.21
C ALA A 179 -29.07 6.89 14.18
N ASP A 180 -28.53 5.75 13.77
CA ASP A 180 -28.35 4.56 14.60
C ASP A 180 -26.97 4.49 15.28
N ALA A 181 -26.09 5.47 15.05
CA ALA A 181 -24.74 5.51 15.60
C ALA A 181 -24.68 6.18 16.99
N THR A 182 -23.61 5.89 17.72
CA THR A 182 -23.30 6.54 19.01
C THR A 182 -22.42 7.78 18.85
N THR A 183 -22.55 8.73 19.78
CA THR A 183 -21.60 9.83 19.94
C THR A 183 -20.34 9.31 20.63
N ARG A 184 -19.18 9.76 20.17
CA ARG A 184 -17.87 9.32 20.66
C ARG A 184 -17.19 10.48 21.40
N VAL A 185 -17.06 10.36 22.72
CA VAL A 185 -16.38 11.35 23.57
C VAL A 185 -14.94 10.90 23.77
N ILE A 186 -14.00 11.66 23.24
CA ILE A 186 -12.57 11.33 23.22
C ILE A 186 -11.91 11.91 24.48
N MET A 187 -11.23 11.06 25.26
CA MET A 187 -10.63 11.43 26.53
C MET A 187 -9.17 11.02 26.65
N GLU A 188 -8.39 11.89 27.28
CA GLU A 188 -7.08 11.60 27.85
C GLU A 188 -7.27 11.08 29.29
N ARG A 189 -6.53 10.04 29.68
CA ARG A 189 -6.48 9.54 31.07
C ARG A 189 -5.08 9.03 31.41
N PRO A 190 -4.66 9.05 32.68
CA PRO A 190 -3.41 8.42 33.10
C PRO A 190 -3.38 6.92 32.76
N GLY A 191 -2.21 6.42 32.35
CA GLY A 191 -1.96 5.00 32.10
C GLY A 191 -2.37 4.48 30.71
N LEU A 192 -2.55 5.38 29.72
CA LEU A 192 -2.56 5.02 28.30
C LEU A 192 -1.18 5.25 27.67
N ASP A 193 -0.89 4.53 26.59
CA ASP A 193 0.35 4.70 25.82
C ASP A 193 0.30 5.98 24.95
N GLU A 194 1.47 6.44 24.49
CA GLU A 194 1.58 7.66 23.67
C GLU A 194 0.79 7.53 22.36
N GLY A 195 -0.14 8.45 22.11
CA GLY A 195 -1.03 8.44 20.95
C GLY A 195 -2.34 7.66 21.15
N GLU A 196 -2.51 6.97 22.27
CA GLU A 196 -3.78 6.37 22.65
C GLU A 196 -4.69 7.35 23.41
N THR A 197 -6.00 7.13 23.27
CA THR A 197 -7.07 7.86 23.96
C THR A 197 -8.13 6.87 24.41
N LEU A 198 -8.92 7.23 25.43
CA LEU A 198 -10.12 6.48 25.76
C LEU A 198 -11.30 7.11 25.02
N THR A 199 -11.96 6.35 24.14
CA THR A 199 -13.24 6.75 23.56
C THR A 199 -14.38 6.19 24.41
N VAL A 200 -15.22 7.07 24.94
CA VAL A 200 -16.50 6.71 25.59
C VAL A 200 -17.61 6.84 24.54
N PHE A 201 -18.40 5.78 24.38
CA PHE A 201 -19.51 5.72 23.43
C PHE A 201 -20.80 6.03 24.18
N VAL A 202 -21.56 7.01 23.69
CA VAL A 202 -22.77 7.52 24.34
C VAL A 202 -23.93 7.45 23.36
N ASP A 203 -25.06 6.93 23.83
CA ASP A 203 -26.33 6.97 23.11
C ASP A 203 -26.82 8.43 23.00
N PRO A 204 -26.96 9.00 21.78
CA PRO A 204 -27.37 10.39 21.62
C PRO A 204 -28.82 10.67 22.02
N TYR A 205 -29.67 9.65 22.21
CA TYR A 205 -31.09 9.79 22.56
C TYR A 205 -31.33 9.64 24.06
N THR A 206 -30.58 8.77 24.74
CA THR A 206 -30.76 8.48 26.18
C THR A 206 -29.66 9.05 27.07
N ALA A 207 -28.52 9.45 26.50
CA ALA A 207 -27.27 9.72 27.20
C ALA A 207 -26.70 8.53 28.00
N GLU A 208 -27.15 7.29 27.73
CA GLU A 208 -26.57 6.09 28.30
C GLU A 208 -25.17 5.83 27.73
N VAL A 209 -24.22 5.43 28.58
CA VAL A 209 -22.87 5.03 28.14
C VAL A 209 -22.92 3.59 27.63
N ARG A 210 -22.76 3.44 26.30
CA ARG A 210 -22.81 2.17 25.56
C ARG A 210 -21.51 1.37 25.69
N GLY A 211 -20.39 2.03 26.03
CA GLY A 211 -19.13 1.36 26.33
C GLY A 211 -17.94 2.31 26.35
N GLN A 212 -16.74 1.75 26.59
CA GLN A 212 -15.48 2.48 26.60
C GLN A 212 -14.42 1.62 25.90
N LEU A 213 -13.69 2.18 24.93
CA LEU A 213 -12.61 1.47 24.22
C LEU A 213 -11.37 2.35 24.14
N THR A 214 -10.18 1.77 24.32
CA THR A 214 -8.92 2.44 23.98
C THR A 214 -8.81 2.55 22.46
N THR A 215 -8.44 3.73 21.98
CA THR A 215 -8.45 4.10 20.55
C THR A 215 -7.23 4.92 20.18
N ALA A 216 -6.60 4.59 19.05
CA ALA A 216 -5.49 5.35 18.48
C ALA A 216 -6.01 6.24 17.34
N GLY A 217 -6.15 7.54 17.59
CA GLY A 217 -6.86 8.43 16.67
C GLY A 217 -8.29 7.94 16.40
N ASP A 218 -8.65 7.70 15.14
CA ASP A 218 -9.98 7.15 14.79
C ASP A 218 -10.08 5.62 14.79
N ALA A 219 -8.97 4.92 15.06
CA ALA A 219 -8.90 3.47 15.10
C ALA A 219 -9.46 2.90 16.42
N LEU A 220 -10.44 2.00 16.27
CA LEU A 220 -10.90 1.11 17.34
C LEU A 220 -9.82 0.02 17.61
N PRO A 221 -9.87 -0.73 18.72
CA PRO A 221 -8.74 -1.54 19.16
C PRO A 221 -8.23 -2.56 18.12
N LEU A 222 -9.14 -3.24 17.41
CA LEU A 222 -8.79 -4.21 16.37
C LEU A 222 -8.03 -3.58 15.20
N ARG A 223 -8.50 -2.45 14.67
CA ARG A 223 -7.88 -1.72 13.57
C ARG A 223 -6.63 -0.99 14.02
N ALA A 224 -6.55 -0.50 15.25
CA ALA A 224 -5.31 0.04 15.81
C ALA A 224 -4.21 -1.04 15.84
N TRP A 225 -4.53 -2.23 16.37
CA TRP A 225 -3.62 -3.37 16.38
C TRP A 225 -3.24 -3.84 14.97
N LEU A 226 -4.20 -3.94 14.04
CA LEU A 226 -3.93 -4.33 12.66
C LEU A 226 -3.14 -3.27 11.88
N SER A 227 -3.31 -1.98 12.22
CA SER A 227 -2.53 -0.87 11.67
C SER A 227 -1.05 -1.05 12.03
N GLU A 228 -0.76 -1.29 13.30
CA GLU A 228 0.60 -1.52 13.77
C GLU A 228 1.17 -2.86 13.26
N PHE A 229 0.33 -3.89 13.08
CA PHE A 229 0.75 -5.15 12.46
C PHE A 229 1.13 -4.95 10.99
N HIS A 230 0.42 -4.07 10.27
CA HIS A 230 0.78 -3.74 8.89
C HIS A 230 1.99 -2.81 8.80
N ALA A 231 2.08 -1.80 9.67
CA ALA A 231 3.15 -0.81 9.67
C ALA A 231 4.49 -1.34 10.19
N SER A 232 4.49 -2.20 11.22
CA SER A 232 5.71 -2.66 11.90
C SER A 232 5.76 -4.16 12.25
N LEU A 233 4.70 -4.94 12.02
CA LEU A 233 4.58 -6.32 12.52
C LEU A 233 4.66 -6.42 14.07
N GLN A 234 4.37 -5.34 14.80
CA GLN A 234 4.68 -5.20 16.25
C GLN A 234 6.17 -5.37 16.60
N LEU A 235 7.07 -5.11 15.65
CA LEU A 235 8.54 -5.14 15.86
C LEU A 235 9.13 -3.73 16.00
N GLY A 236 8.29 -2.72 16.26
CA GLY A 236 8.70 -1.33 16.46
C GLY A 236 9.56 -0.78 15.31
N GLU A 237 10.69 -0.14 15.63
CA GLU A 237 11.59 0.45 14.65
C GLU A 237 12.10 -0.55 13.58
N PHE A 238 12.45 -1.77 14.00
CA PHE A 238 12.90 -2.82 13.07
C PHE A 238 11.79 -3.16 12.06
N GLY A 239 10.56 -3.25 12.56
CA GLY A 239 9.34 -3.39 11.80
C GLY A 239 9.12 -2.29 10.76
N ARG A 240 9.17 -1.03 11.21
CA ARG A 240 8.99 0.14 10.32
C ARG A 240 10.02 0.16 9.19
N ASN A 241 11.27 -0.18 9.50
CA ASN A 241 12.34 -0.31 8.51
C ASN A 241 12.11 -1.49 7.54
N TYR A 242 11.59 -2.61 8.03
CA TYR A 242 11.15 -3.74 7.19
C TYR A 242 10.06 -3.32 6.19
N SER A 243 9.05 -2.58 6.65
CA SER A 243 7.89 -2.19 5.84
C SER A 243 8.28 -1.15 4.78
N GLU A 244 9.09 -0.16 5.15
CA GLU A 244 9.64 0.80 4.19
C GLU A 244 10.54 0.10 3.16
N LEU A 245 11.37 -0.86 3.55
CA LEU A 245 12.19 -1.64 2.61
C LEU A 245 11.30 -2.41 1.61
N ALA A 246 10.19 -2.98 2.07
CA ALA A 246 9.22 -3.67 1.22
C ALA A 246 8.55 -2.70 0.22
N ALA A 247 8.04 -1.57 0.71
CA ALA A 247 7.43 -0.51 -0.10
C ALA A 247 8.41 0.08 -1.13
N SER A 248 9.67 0.31 -0.70
CA SER A 248 10.77 0.84 -1.50
C SER A 248 11.10 -0.02 -2.73
N TRP A 249 11.01 -1.35 -2.62
CA TRP A 249 11.30 -2.26 -3.72
C TRP A 249 10.07 -2.65 -4.55
N LEU A 250 8.86 -2.44 -4.05
CA LEU A 250 7.62 -2.84 -4.72
C LEU A 250 7.50 -2.24 -6.12
N TRP A 251 7.63 -0.92 -6.26
CA TRP A 251 7.56 -0.25 -7.56
C TRP A 251 8.71 -0.69 -8.50
N VAL A 252 9.93 -0.88 -7.99
CA VAL A 252 11.09 -1.32 -8.78
C VAL A 252 10.86 -2.72 -9.37
N VAL A 253 10.36 -3.64 -8.56
CA VAL A 253 10.05 -5.01 -8.99
C VAL A 253 8.83 -5.05 -9.91
N ALA A 254 7.80 -4.23 -9.65
CA ALA A 254 6.61 -4.10 -10.49
C ALA A 254 6.93 -3.53 -11.87
N LEU A 255 7.57 -2.36 -11.96
CA LEU A 255 7.97 -1.74 -13.24
C LEU A 255 8.99 -2.60 -14.00
N GLY A 256 9.97 -3.17 -13.30
CA GLY A 256 10.93 -4.11 -13.90
C GLY A 256 10.24 -5.36 -14.46
N GLY A 257 9.25 -5.90 -13.75
CA GLY A 257 8.43 -7.04 -14.20
C GLY A 257 7.56 -6.69 -15.40
N LEU A 258 6.91 -5.53 -15.38
CA LEU A 258 6.08 -4.99 -16.45
C LEU A 258 6.89 -4.80 -17.74
N ALA A 259 8.06 -4.17 -17.67
CA ALA A 259 8.98 -4.03 -18.80
C ALA A 259 9.41 -5.39 -19.36
N LEU A 260 9.76 -6.35 -18.48
CA LEU A 260 10.12 -7.73 -18.87
C LEU A 260 8.95 -8.55 -19.45
N TRP A 261 7.71 -8.14 -19.19
CA TRP A 261 6.50 -8.75 -19.75
C TRP A 261 6.17 -8.18 -21.13
N ILE A 262 6.08 -6.84 -21.24
CA ILE A 262 5.79 -6.12 -22.49
C ILE A 262 6.90 -6.36 -23.52
N GLY A 263 8.17 -6.32 -23.11
CA GLY A 263 9.32 -6.54 -24.00
C GLY A 263 9.56 -7.99 -24.44
N ARG A 264 8.55 -8.86 -24.35
CA ARG A 264 8.57 -10.21 -24.93
C ARG A 264 8.06 -10.18 -26.36
N ARG A 265 8.78 -10.88 -27.25
CA ARG A 265 8.22 -11.25 -28.54
C ARG A 265 7.04 -12.21 -28.31
N ARG A 266 5.86 -11.82 -28.80
CA ARG A 266 4.59 -12.57 -28.80
C ARG A 266 4.03 -12.55 -30.22
N SER A 267 3.27 -13.56 -30.61
CA SER A 267 2.61 -13.61 -31.92
C SER A 267 1.28 -12.86 -31.94
N ARG A 268 0.62 -12.68 -30.79
CA ARG A 268 -0.63 -11.90 -30.66
C ARG A 268 -0.53 -10.93 -29.48
N ARG A 269 -1.14 -9.74 -29.60
CA ARG A 269 -1.25 -8.78 -28.48
C ARG A 269 -2.06 -9.33 -27.30
N ALA A 270 -3.04 -10.20 -27.57
CA ALA A 270 -3.83 -10.89 -26.55
C ALA A 270 -2.99 -11.69 -25.53
N ASP A 271 -1.83 -12.23 -25.95
CA ASP A 271 -0.89 -12.99 -25.10
C ASP A 271 -0.21 -12.15 -23.99
N LEU A 272 -0.42 -10.83 -24.00
CA LEU A 272 0.02 -9.91 -22.94
C LEU A 272 -1.06 -9.74 -21.86
N VAL A 273 -2.33 -9.61 -22.27
CA VAL A 273 -3.46 -9.24 -21.39
C VAL A 273 -4.24 -10.44 -20.86
N LEU A 274 -4.11 -11.63 -21.47
CA LEU A 274 -4.77 -12.87 -21.05
C LEU A 274 -3.74 -13.97 -20.75
N PRO A 275 -3.96 -14.83 -19.73
CA PRO A 275 -3.05 -15.90 -19.40
C PRO A 275 -3.17 -17.06 -20.41
N ASP A 276 -2.04 -17.59 -20.86
CA ASP A 276 -1.96 -18.78 -21.72
C ASP A 276 -2.48 -20.02 -20.97
N ARG A 277 -3.78 -20.30 -21.14
CA ARG A 277 -4.47 -21.44 -20.53
C ARG A 277 -4.01 -22.80 -21.08
N LYS A 278 -3.43 -22.83 -22.29
CA LYS A 278 -2.96 -24.06 -22.97
C LYS A 278 -1.54 -24.46 -22.54
N ALA A 279 -0.73 -23.51 -22.06
CA ALA A 279 0.60 -23.80 -21.53
C ALA A 279 0.56 -24.73 -20.30
N THR A 280 1.63 -25.50 -20.13
CA THR A 280 1.87 -26.38 -18.96
C THR A 280 3.14 -25.97 -18.20
N GLY A 281 3.33 -26.55 -17.01
CA GLY A 281 4.53 -26.38 -16.18
C GLY A 281 4.95 -24.93 -15.96
N ARG A 282 6.25 -24.65 -16.15
CA ARG A 282 6.83 -23.31 -15.97
C ARG A 282 6.26 -22.26 -16.93
N ARG A 283 5.88 -22.62 -18.16
CA ARG A 283 5.28 -21.67 -19.11
C ARG A 283 3.91 -21.19 -18.63
N LYS A 284 3.09 -22.09 -18.07
CA LYS A 284 1.79 -21.74 -17.47
C LYS A 284 1.97 -20.74 -16.32
N THR A 285 2.79 -21.09 -15.34
CA THR A 285 3.07 -20.23 -14.16
C THR A 285 3.60 -18.86 -14.58
N LEU A 286 4.49 -18.82 -15.58
CA LEU A 286 5.05 -17.57 -16.10
C LEU A 286 4.03 -16.72 -16.86
N SER A 287 3.02 -17.33 -17.49
CA SER A 287 1.95 -16.56 -18.13
C SER A 287 1.00 -15.96 -17.11
N TRP A 288 0.63 -16.70 -16.07
CA TRP A 288 -0.21 -16.20 -14.99
C TRP A 288 0.47 -15.06 -14.21
N HIS A 289 1.73 -15.27 -13.80
CA HIS A 289 2.51 -14.22 -13.13
C HIS A 289 2.68 -12.96 -13.98
N GLY A 290 2.93 -13.11 -15.29
CA GLY A 290 3.04 -11.96 -16.19
C GLY A 290 1.72 -11.22 -16.41
N THR A 291 0.62 -11.94 -16.63
CA THR A 291 -0.69 -11.31 -16.87
C THR A 291 -1.27 -10.66 -15.61
N VAL A 292 -1.24 -11.34 -14.46
CA VAL A 292 -1.68 -10.73 -13.19
C VAL A 292 -0.77 -9.58 -12.80
N GLY A 293 0.54 -9.69 -13.03
CA GLY A 293 1.50 -8.61 -12.81
C GLY A 293 1.23 -7.39 -13.69
N LEU A 294 0.80 -7.56 -14.94
CA LEU A 294 0.38 -6.47 -15.82
C LEU A 294 -0.82 -5.70 -15.26
N TRP A 295 -1.88 -6.40 -14.88
CA TRP A 295 -3.10 -5.78 -14.36
C TRP A 295 -2.89 -5.16 -12.96
N ALA A 296 -2.10 -5.79 -12.10
CA ALA A 296 -1.79 -5.28 -10.77
C ALA A 296 -0.81 -4.09 -10.81
N ALA A 297 0.05 -3.95 -11.83
CA ALA A 297 1.18 -3.03 -11.83
C ALA A 297 0.83 -1.57 -11.45
N ILE A 298 -0.29 -1.04 -11.95
CA ILE A 298 -0.74 0.33 -11.63
C ILE A 298 -1.06 0.44 -10.13
N GLY A 299 -1.84 -0.50 -9.58
CA GLY A 299 -2.16 -0.56 -8.16
C GLY A 299 -0.92 -0.77 -7.28
N LEU A 300 0.02 -1.63 -7.69
CA LEU A 300 1.27 -1.86 -6.93
C LEU A 300 2.18 -0.63 -6.92
N VAL A 301 2.25 0.13 -8.01
CA VAL A 301 3.01 1.39 -8.05
C VAL A 301 2.29 2.46 -7.21
N GLY A 302 0.97 2.55 -7.26
CA GLY A 302 0.18 3.45 -6.42
C GLY A 302 0.33 3.17 -4.91
N LEU A 303 0.20 1.91 -4.50
CA LEU A 303 0.40 1.46 -3.11
C LEU A 303 1.85 1.68 -2.64
N SER A 304 2.83 1.45 -3.51
CA SER A 304 4.23 1.71 -3.22
C SER A 304 4.52 3.20 -3.04
N ALA A 305 4.00 4.06 -3.93
CA ALA A 305 4.19 5.50 -3.85
C ALA A 305 3.52 6.10 -2.60
N THR A 306 2.27 5.72 -2.33
CA THR A 306 1.51 6.18 -1.16
C THR A 306 2.10 5.66 0.15
N GLY A 307 2.42 4.36 0.27
CA GLY A 307 3.06 3.81 1.47
C GLY A 307 4.45 4.40 1.78
N LEU A 308 5.12 5.01 0.80
CA LEU A 308 6.36 5.76 1.02
C LEU A 308 6.13 7.17 1.57
N THR A 309 4.95 7.80 1.41
CA THR A 309 4.73 9.19 1.87
C THR A 309 4.67 9.32 3.40
N TRP A 310 4.37 8.24 4.12
CA TRP A 310 4.37 8.19 5.60
C TRP A 310 5.37 7.18 6.18
N SER A 311 6.34 6.73 5.38
CA SER A 311 7.41 5.86 5.87
C SER A 311 8.45 6.64 6.70
N LYS A 312 9.34 5.95 7.42
CA LYS A 312 10.28 6.62 8.36
C LYS A 312 11.24 7.57 7.65
N TYR A 313 11.91 7.16 6.58
CA TYR A 313 12.93 7.97 5.91
C TYR A 313 12.45 8.58 4.58
N ALA A 314 11.81 7.78 3.71
CA ALA A 314 11.25 8.32 2.48
C ALA A 314 10.09 9.28 2.76
N GLY A 315 9.25 9.00 3.76
CA GLY A 315 8.17 9.90 4.18
C GLY A 315 8.69 11.21 4.75
N GLU A 316 9.75 11.19 5.56
CA GLU A 316 10.42 12.42 6.04
C GLU A 316 10.94 13.27 4.88
N ASN A 317 11.62 12.66 3.91
CA ASN A 317 12.11 13.35 2.71
C ASN A 317 10.96 13.91 1.84
N ILE A 318 9.82 13.22 1.78
CA ILE A 318 8.61 13.67 1.07
C ILE A 318 7.96 14.84 1.82
N GLY A 319 7.84 14.78 3.15
CA GLY A 319 7.33 15.87 3.99
C GLY A 319 8.17 17.14 3.84
N GLN A 320 9.48 17.05 4.05
CA GLN A 320 10.40 18.19 3.86
C GLN A 320 10.33 18.80 2.46
N LEU A 321 10.06 17.99 1.42
CA LEU A 321 9.85 18.48 0.06
C LEU A 321 8.48 19.15 -0.11
N GLN A 322 7.43 18.57 0.46
CA GLN A 322 6.07 19.10 0.47
C GLN A 322 6.02 20.46 1.17
N ASP A 323 6.66 20.62 2.32
CA ASP A 323 6.73 21.88 3.08
C ASP A 323 7.43 22.98 2.27
N ARG A 324 8.61 22.68 1.68
CA ARG A 324 9.37 23.62 0.83
C ARG A 324 8.64 24.04 -0.43
N LEU A 325 7.67 23.26 -0.89
CA LEU A 325 6.83 23.56 -2.05
C LEU A 325 5.51 24.26 -1.67
N GLY A 326 5.30 24.61 -0.39
CA GLY A 326 4.03 25.18 0.08
C GLY A 326 2.86 24.19 0.03
N GLY A 327 3.16 22.90 0.00
CA GLY A 327 2.21 21.81 -0.15
C GLY A 327 1.71 21.21 1.16
N ALA A 328 2.15 21.71 2.32
CA ALA A 328 1.75 21.23 3.65
C ALA A 328 0.22 21.24 3.82
N THR A 329 -0.31 20.37 4.69
CA THR A 329 -1.77 20.34 4.94
C THR A 329 -2.15 21.54 5.80
N PRO A 330 -3.01 22.47 5.31
CA PRO A 330 -3.40 23.64 6.07
C PRO A 330 -4.27 23.28 7.29
N SER A 331 -4.35 24.18 8.26
CA SER A 331 -5.23 24.05 9.42
C SER A 331 -5.71 25.42 9.89
N VAL A 332 -6.91 25.49 10.48
CA VAL A 332 -7.51 26.73 10.98
C VAL A 332 -6.75 27.33 12.17
N ALA A 333 -6.60 28.64 12.16
CA ALA A 333 -6.01 29.43 13.22
C ALA A 333 -6.97 29.58 14.42
N ALA A 334 -6.83 28.69 15.41
CA ALA A 334 -7.65 28.70 16.62
C ALA A 334 -7.10 29.59 17.76
N THR A 335 -6.01 30.33 17.57
CA THR A 335 -5.39 31.15 18.63
C THR A 335 -6.22 32.40 18.93
N LEU A 336 -6.61 32.59 20.18
CA LEU A 336 -7.42 33.73 20.62
C LEU A 336 -6.59 35.02 20.61
N ALA A 337 -7.21 36.16 20.27
CA ALA A 337 -6.55 37.46 20.25
C ALA A 337 -6.07 37.83 21.68
N GLY A 338 -4.75 38.02 21.84
CA GLY A 338 -4.11 38.23 23.15
C GLY A 338 -3.51 36.97 23.77
N GLY A 339 -3.71 35.79 23.19
CA GLY A 339 -2.89 34.61 23.49
C GLY A 339 -1.47 34.83 22.99
N ALA A 340 -0.47 34.70 23.87
CA ALA A 340 0.94 34.81 23.50
C ALA A 340 1.28 33.78 22.40
N ALA A 341 2.00 34.21 21.36
CA ALA A 341 2.39 33.37 20.23
C ALA A 341 3.49 32.37 20.59
N GLY A 342 3.15 31.38 21.42
CA GLY A 342 3.95 30.18 21.67
C GLY A 342 3.87 29.25 20.46
N GLY A 343 4.65 29.55 19.42
CA GLY A 343 4.75 28.71 18.24
C GLY A 343 5.63 27.48 18.48
N SER A 344 5.04 26.30 18.50
CA SER A 344 5.70 25.03 18.19
C SER A 344 4.64 23.99 17.81
N ASP A 345 4.97 23.14 16.83
CA ASP A 345 4.11 22.07 16.34
C ASP A 345 3.58 21.13 17.43
N GLU A 346 2.43 20.52 17.15
CA GLU A 346 1.89 19.40 17.93
C GLU A 346 2.70 18.12 17.67
N HIS A 347 4.00 18.11 18.02
CA HIS A 347 4.89 16.94 18.26
C HIS A 347 6.30 17.41 18.73
N ALA A 348 6.41 17.97 19.94
CA ALA A 348 7.71 18.24 20.58
C ALA A 348 7.67 17.98 22.09
N GLY A 349 8.67 17.24 22.59
CA GLY A 349 8.73 16.76 23.97
C GLY A 349 9.15 17.81 25.02
N HIS A 350 9.05 17.39 26.28
CA HIS A 350 9.20 18.22 27.49
C HIS A 350 10.48 19.08 27.57
N VAL A 351 10.32 20.35 27.94
CA VAL A 351 11.25 21.07 28.82
C VAL A 351 10.43 21.87 29.84
N MET A 352 10.67 21.65 31.14
CA MET A 352 10.16 22.51 32.21
C MET A 352 11.10 23.70 32.40
N THR A 353 10.57 24.92 32.41
CA THR A 353 11.26 26.10 32.95
C THR A 353 10.35 26.82 33.93
N GLU A 354 10.85 27.00 35.17
CA GLU A 354 10.19 27.79 36.21
C GLU A 354 10.43 29.30 36.01
N GLY A 355 9.40 30.12 36.23
CA GLY A 355 9.54 31.57 36.43
C GLY A 355 8.53 32.44 35.67
N MET A 356 7.63 33.10 36.42
CA MET A 356 6.65 34.13 36.00
C MET A 356 5.69 33.72 34.85
N GLU A 357 4.37 33.90 34.90
CA GLU A 357 3.57 35.00 35.45
C GLU A 357 2.12 34.50 35.61
N MET A 358 1.29 35.08 36.48
CA MET A 358 -0.08 34.60 36.69
C MET A 358 -0.92 34.84 35.43
N PRO A 359 -1.52 33.79 34.81
CA PRO A 359 -2.31 33.98 33.59
C PRO A 359 -3.58 34.79 33.87
N PRO A 360 -4.08 35.56 32.88
CA PRO A 360 -5.38 36.21 33.00
C PRO A 360 -6.48 35.18 33.30
N PRO A 361 -7.57 35.58 33.98
CA PRO A 361 -8.65 34.66 34.29
C PRO A 361 -9.21 34.01 33.02
N PRO A 362 -9.67 32.75 33.08
CA PRO A 362 -10.32 32.11 31.94
C PRO A 362 -11.52 32.94 31.48
N PRO A 363 -11.88 32.92 30.17
CA PRO A 363 -13.05 33.63 29.68
C PRO A 363 -14.27 33.24 30.51
N THR A 364 -14.92 34.24 31.12
CA THR A 364 -15.92 34.06 32.18
C THR A 364 -17.26 33.53 31.69
N ALA A 365 -17.41 33.34 30.38
CA ALA A 365 -18.44 32.52 29.76
C ALA A 365 -17.83 31.73 28.61
N ASP A 366 -17.91 30.40 28.68
CA ASP A 366 -17.75 29.51 27.53
C ASP A 366 -19.15 29.28 26.94
N ILE A 367 -19.32 29.52 25.63
CA ILE A 367 -20.60 29.30 24.93
C ILE A 367 -21.06 27.84 24.95
N GLY A 368 -20.15 26.90 25.21
CA GLY A 368 -20.40 25.47 25.27
C GLY A 368 -20.45 24.79 23.89
N ILE A 369 -20.19 23.49 23.89
CA ILE A 369 -20.10 22.66 22.68
C ILE A 369 -21.35 22.75 21.78
N ASP A 370 -22.55 22.80 22.35
CA ASP A 370 -23.79 22.86 21.57
C ASP A 370 -23.87 24.11 20.69
N ARG A 371 -23.45 25.27 21.24
CA ARG A 371 -23.40 26.53 20.47
C ARG A 371 -22.24 26.55 19.48
N ALA A 372 -21.08 25.98 19.84
CA ALA A 372 -19.94 25.90 18.94
C ALA A 372 -20.25 25.03 17.70
N VAL A 373 -20.93 23.90 17.90
CA VAL A 373 -21.40 23.04 16.80
C VAL A 373 -22.51 23.73 16.00
N ALA A 374 -23.44 24.44 16.65
CA ALA A 374 -24.46 25.21 15.93
C ALA A 374 -23.85 26.32 15.05
N ALA A 375 -22.83 27.03 15.55
CA ALA A 375 -22.09 28.03 14.79
C ALA A 375 -21.34 27.41 13.59
N ALA A 376 -20.66 26.28 13.79
CA ALA A 376 -19.99 25.56 12.70
C ALA A 376 -20.98 25.06 11.62
N ARG A 377 -22.13 24.50 12.03
CA ARG A 377 -23.19 24.11 11.08
C ARG A 377 -23.78 25.31 10.34
N ALA A 378 -23.95 26.46 11.00
CA ALA A 378 -24.38 27.70 10.34
C ALA A 378 -23.33 28.24 9.35
N ALA A 379 -22.04 27.98 9.60
CA ALA A 379 -20.94 28.20 8.66
C ALA A 379 -20.83 27.10 7.58
N GLY A 380 -21.76 26.14 7.49
CA GLY A 380 -21.73 25.10 6.46
C GLY A 380 -20.63 24.04 6.66
N VAL A 381 -20.30 23.73 7.92
CA VAL A 381 -19.51 22.55 8.32
C VAL A 381 -20.50 21.59 8.98
N THR A 382 -20.99 20.60 8.25
CA THR A 382 -22.16 19.79 8.64
C THR A 382 -21.92 18.29 8.68
N GLU A 383 -21.03 17.76 7.85
CA GLU A 383 -20.90 16.32 7.63
C GLU A 383 -19.90 15.66 8.58
N SER A 384 -20.27 14.51 9.17
CA SER A 384 -19.40 13.64 9.99
C SER A 384 -18.43 14.39 10.92
N LEU A 385 -18.99 15.23 11.79
CA LEU A 385 -18.23 16.22 12.56
C LEU A 385 -17.25 15.60 13.58
N ARG A 386 -16.09 16.24 13.72
CA ARG A 386 -15.15 16.10 14.83
C ARG A 386 -14.96 17.45 15.51
N VAL A 387 -15.29 17.52 16.80
CA VAL A 387 -15.11 18.72 17.62
C VAL A 387 -13.93 18.52 18.56
N THR A 388 -12.92 19.39 18.50
CA THR A 388 -11.89 19.53 19.53
C THR A 388 -12.31 20.63 20.50
N LEU A 389 -12.23 20.35 21.80
CA LEU A 389 -12.58 21.31 22.85
C LEU A 389 -11.49 22.40 22.99
N PRO A 390 -11.85 23.62 23.44
CA PRO A 390 -10.89 24.70 23.61
C PRO A 390 -9.84 24.36 24.68
N ALA A 391 -8.60 24.75 24.39
CA ALA A 391 -7.49 24.71 25.34
C ALA A 391 -7.17 26.14 25.82
N LYS A 392 -6.25 26.31 26.78
CA LYS A 392 -5.82 27.64 27.21
C LYS A 392 -5.32 28.46 26.01
N GLY A 393 -5.98 29.58 25.72
CA GLY A 393 -5.64 30.46 24.59
C GLY A 393 -6.04 29.97 23.20
N LYS A 394 -6.74 28.83 23.07
CA LYS A 394 -7.25 28.29 21.80
C LYS A 394 -8.78 28.17 21.85
N GLY A 395 -9.45 28.47 20.74
CA GLY A 395 -10.89 28.24 20.56
C GLY A 395 -11.26 26.78 20.27
N TYR A 396 -12.56 26.54 20.06
CA TYR A 396 -13.05 25.25 19.54
C TYR A 396 -12.54 25.06 18.11
N ILE A 397 -12.29 23.81 17.72
CA ILE A 397 -12.04 23.46 16.31
C ILE A 397 -13.09 22.43 15.90
N VAL A 398 -13.88 22.74 14.88
CA VAL A 398 -14.87 21.83 14.31
C VAL A 398 -14.44 21.49 12.90
N LYS A 399 -14.30 20.21 12.58
CA LYS A 399 -13.91 19.72 11.24
C LYS A 399 -14.84 18.63 10.76
N GLU A 400 -15.08 18.58 9.47
CA GLU A 400 -15.69 17.42 8.81
C GLU A 400 -14.67 16.28 8.66
N ASN A 401 -15.18 15.06 8.55
CA ASN A 401 -14.35 13.88 8.31
C ASN A 401 -15.07 12.88 7.38
N ASP A 402 -15.77 13.34 6.34
CA ASP A 402 -16.16 12.43 5.27
C ASP A 402 -14.99 12.23 4.31
N LYS A 403 -14.52 10.98 4.23
CA LYS A 403 -13.43 10.56 3.35
C LYS A 403 -13.94 9.84 2.10
N THR A 404 -15.25 9.59 2.01
CA THR A 404 -15.90 9.01 0.82
C THR A 404 -16.14 10.10 -0.23
N LEU A 405 -16.48 9.75 -1.47
CA LEU A 405 -16.75 10.72 -2.53
C LEU A 405 -18.26 11.04 -2.61
N PRO A 406 -18.69 12.32 -2.60
CA PRO A 406 -17.87 13.54 -2.52
C PRO A 406 -17.22 13.76 -1.14
N VAL A 407 -15.98 14.24 -1.13
CA VAL A 407 -15.17 14.40 0.10
C VAL A 407 -15.53 15.69 0.83
N HIS A 408 -15.80 15.58 2.13
CA HIS A 408 -16.15 16.69 3.03
C HIS A 408 -15.14 16.76 4.18
N LEU A 409 -14.24 17.75 4.11
CA LEU A 409 -13.11 17.95 5.03
C LEU A 409 -12.96 19.43 5.43
N ASP A 410 -14.06 20.19 5.37
CA ASP A 410 -14.04 21.60 5.74
C ASP A 410 -13.85 21.75 7.26
N SER A 411 -13.32 22.90 7.68
CA SER A 411 -13.09 23.17 9.09
C SER A 411 -13.22 24.64 9.46
N VAL A 412 -13.63 24.89 10.70
CA VAL A 412 -13.73 26.22 11.31
C VAL A 412 -13.12 26.23 12.71
N ALA A 413 -12.52 27.36 13.07
CA ALA A 413 -12.21 27.69 14.46
C ALA A 413 -13.33 28.59 15.02
N VAL A 414 -13.79 28.31 16.23
CA VAL A 414 -14.91 29.04 16.87
C VAL A 414 -14.46 29.61 18.21
N ASP A 415 -14.70 30.91 18.40
CA ASP A 415 -14.35 31.65 19.62
C ASP A 415 -15.24 31.18 20.79
N PRO A 416 -14.66 30.72 21.92
CA PRO A 416 -15.43 30.19 23.03
C PRO A 416 -16.16 31.28 23.81
N ALA A 417 -15.84 32.56 23.63
CA ALA A 417 -16.47 33.66 24.38
C ALA A 417 -17.81 34.10 23.76
N ASP A 418 -17.91 34.17 22.43
CA ASP A 418 -19.08 34.71 21.72
C ASP A 418 -19.65 33.78 20.63
N GLY A 419 -18.95 32.71 20.25
CA GLY A 419 -19.35 31.77 19.20
C GLY A 419 -19.08 32.26 17.77
N ARG A 420 -18.30 33.34 17.61
CA ARG A 420 -17.89 33.86 16.30
C ARG A 420 -16.90 32.91 15.62
N ILE A 421 -17.04 32.73 14.31
CA ILE A 421 -16.03 32.05 13.49
C ILE A 421 -14.76 32.90 13.49
N MET A 422 -13.65 32.32 13.95
CA MET A 422 -12.34 32.96 14.01
C MET A 422 -11.60 32.82 12.68
N ASP A 423 -11.68 31.63 12.09
CA ASP A 423 -11.01 31.23 10.86
C ASP A 423 -11.78 30.07 10.21
N GLU A 424 -11.68 29.95 8.89
CA GLU A 424 -12.40 28.99 8.05
C GLU A 424 -11.45 28.45 6.97
N LEU A 425 -11.50 27.12 6.76
CA LEU A 425 -10.66 26.45 5.79
C LEU A 425 -11.47 25.37 5.07
N ARG A 426 -11.69 25.57 3.77
CA ARG A 426 -12.39 24.63 2.89
C ARG A 426 -11.42 23.64 2.27
N PHE A 427 -11.88 22.41 2.02
CA PHE A 427 -11.09 21.40 1.32
C PHE A 427 -10.70 21.84 -0.10
N ALA A 428 -11.55 22.65 -0.75
CA ALA A 428 -11.27 23.24 -2.06
C ALA A 428 -10.01 24.14 -2.07
N ASP A 429 -9.72 24.80 -0.96
CA ASP A 429 -8.59 25.73 -0.81
C ASP A 429 -7.28 25.03 -0.39
N TYR A 430 -7.29 23.71 -0.19
CA TYR A 430 -6.08 22.96 0.13
C TYR A 430 -5.10 23.00 -1.04
N PRO A 431 -3.77 23.17 -0.80
CA PRO A 431 -2.76 23.00 -1.82
C PRO A 431 -2.92 21.66 -2.56
N LEU A 432 -2.74 21.66 -3.88
CA LEU A 432 -2.92 20.46 -4.71
C LEU A 432 -2.09 19.25 -4.20
N LEU A 433 -0.90 19.49 -3.66
CA LEU A 433 -0.08 18.43 -3.05
C LEU A 433 -0.73 17.85 -1.78
N ALA A 434 -1.32 18.68 -0.92
CA ALA A 434 -2.07 18.21 0.25
C ALA A 434 -3.29 17.39 -0.17
N GLN A 435 -4.06 17.85 -1.16
CA GLN A 435 -5.19 17.10 -1.71
C GLN A 435 -4.75 15.74 -2.28
N LEU A 436 -3.72 15.71 -3.12
CA LEU A 436 -3.20 14.48 -3.73
C LEU A 436 -2.63 13.50 -2.70
N THR A 437 -1.88 13.98 -1.71
CA THR A 437 -1.37 13.15 -0.61
C THR A 437 -2.54 12.58 0.20
N ARG A 438 -3.57 13.39 0.50
CA ARG A 438 -4.77 12.93 1.22
C ARG A 438 -5.56 11.87 0.45
N PHE A 439 -5.86 12.12 -0.83
CA PHE A 439 -6.49 11.11 -1.70
C PHE A 439 -5.63 9.84 -1.83
N GLY A 440 -4.30 9.97 -1.88
CA GLY A 440 -3.38 8.84 -1.89
C GLY A 440 -3.47 7.98 -0.62
N ILE A 441 -3.47 8.62 0.56
CA ILE A 441 -3.69 7.96 1.85
C ILE A 441 -5.05 7.28 1.86
N ASP A 442 -6.14 8.01 1.61
CA ASP A 442 -7.50 7.49 1.71
C ASP A 442 -7.78 6.39 0.67
N LEU A 443 -7.10 6.40 -0.49
CA LEU A 443 -7.13 5.30 -1.45
C LEU A 443 -6.39 4.06 -0.93
N HIS A 444 -5.19 4.20 -0.39
CA HIS A 444 -4.42 3.10 0.20
C HIS A 444 -5.15 2.46 1.38
N MET A 445 -5.85 3.27 2.19
CA MET A 445 -6.52 2.88 3.43
C MET A 445 -7.92 2.28 3.21
N GLY A 446 -8.43 2.28 1.98
CA GLY A 446 -9.73 1.68 1.64
C GLY A 446 -10.94 2.59 1.85
N LEU A 447 -10.76 3.92 1.82
CA LEU A 447 -11.78 4.88 2.27
C LEU A 447 -12.49 5.62 1.12
N THR A 448 -11.76 6.13 0.12
CA THR A 448 -12.30 7.05 -0.90
C THR A 448 -13.52 6.55 -1.68
N PHE A 449 -13.58 5.25 -2.00
CA PHE A 449 -14.74 4.61 -2.64
C PHE A 449 -15.40 3.54 -1.74
N GLY A 450 -15.24 3.66 -0.42
CA GLY A 450 -15.76 2.73 0.58
C GLY A 450 -15.47 1.26 0.23
N ILE A 451 -16.50 0.42 0.26
CA ILE A 451 -16.39 -1.03 0.03
C ILE A 451 -15.79 -1.38 -1.35
N ALA A 452 -16.00 -0.56 -2.39
CA ALA A 452 -15.41 -0.81 -3.70
C ALA A 452 -13.87 -0.66 -3.67
N ASN A 453 -13.37 0.30 -2.88
CA ASN A 453 -11.93 0.46 -2.66
C ASN A 453 -11.38 -0.73 -1.84
N GLN A 454 -12.06 -1.12 -0.76
CA GLN A 454 -11.67 -2.27 0.07
C GLN A 454 -11.58 -3.58 -0.74
N ILE A 455 -12.53 -3.83 -1.65
CA ILE A 455 -12.50 -4.99 -2.55
C ILE A 455 -11.32 -4.89 -3.54
N ALA A 456 -11.03 -3.70 -4.09
CA ALA A 456 -9.90 -3.51 -4.99
C ALA A 456 -8.55 -3.74 -4.29
N LEU A 457 -8.38 -3.24 -3.06
CA LEU A 457 -7.20 -3.50 -2.21
C LEU A 457 -7.07 -4.97 -1.86
N ALA A 458 -8.15 -5.64 -1.48
CA ALA A 458 -8.16 -7.07 -1.19
C ALA A 458 -7.75 -7.90 -2.43
N ALA A 459 -8.26 -7.54 -3.61
CA ALA A 459 -7.87 -8.17 -4.88
C ALA A 459 -6.38 -7.94 -5.21
N LEU A 460 -5.84 -6.74 -4.96
CA LEU A 460 -4.42 -6.44 -5.13
C LEU A 460 -3.54 -7.23 -4.14
N ALA A 461 -3.93 -7.33 -2.87
CA ALA A 461 -3.22 -8.11 -1.85
C ALA A 461 -3.15 -9.59 -2.23
N VAL A 462 -4.30 -10.19 -2.59
CA VAL A 462 -4.37 -11.57 -3.09
C VAL A 462 -3.54 -11.75 -4.37
N ALA A 463 -3.54 -10.77 -5.28
CA ALA A 463 -2.69 -10.80 -6.47
C ALA A 463 -1.19 -10.79 -6.12
N VAL A 464 -0.74 -9.99 -5.15
CA VAL A 464 0.65 -10.01 -4.65
C VAL A 464 1.01 -11.39 -4.09
N MET A 465 0.14 -11.97 -3.26
CA MET A 465 0.36 -13.32 -2.69
C MET A 465 0.54 -14.37 -3.80
N PHE A 466 -0.32 -14.36 -4.83
CA PHE A 466 -0.17 -15.25 -5.99
C PHE A 466 1.08 -14.95 -6.82
N LEU A 467 1.43 -13.67 -7.04
CA LEU A 467 2.64 -13.27 -7.77
C LEU A 467 3.91 -13.79 -7.08
N VAL A 468 3.98 -13.68 -5.75
CA VAL A 468 5.05 -14.23 -4.90
C VAL A 468 5.11 -15.75 -5.01
N VAL A 469 3.99 -16.45 -4.78
CA VAL A 469 3.92 -17.92 -4.86
C VAL A 469 4.34 -18.42 -6.25
N TRP A 470 3.89 -17.77 -7.32
CA TRP A 470 4.31 -18.10 -8.69
C TRP A 470 5.78 -17.75 -8.95
N GLY A 471 6.31 -16.68 -8.38
CA GLY A 471 7.73 -16.31 -8.41
C GLY A 471 8.61 -17.43 -7.82
N TYR A 472 8.33 -17.83 -6.58
CA TYR A 472 9.03 -18.93 -5.92
C TYR A 472 8.85 -20.26 -6.65
N ARG A 473 7.63 -20.60 -7.10
CA ARG A 473 7.38 -21.80 -7.91
C ARG A 473 8.22 -21.79 -9.20
N MET A 474 8.34 -20.65 -9.89
CA MET A 474 9.18 -20.51 -11.08
C MET A 474 10.68 -20.56 -10.84
N TRP A 475 11.14 -20.22 -9.63
CA TRP A 475 12.53 -20.41 -9.21
C TRP A 475 12.80 -21.88 -8.86
N TRP A 476 11.92 -22.50 -8.07
CA TRP A 476 11.97 -23.92 -7.70
C TRP A 476 11.97 -24.84 -8.91
N MET A 477 11.15 -24.55 -9.93
CA MET A 477 11.12 -25.29 -11.21
C MET A 477 12.40 -25.14 -12.07
N ARG A 478 13.40 -24.34 -11.66
CA ARG A 478 14.73 -24.28 -12.31
C ARG A 478 15.79 -25.13 -11.60
N ARG A 479 15.45 -25.84 -10.52
CA ARG A 479 16.36 -26.75 -9.82
C ARG A 479 16.90 -27.82 -10.79
N PRO A 480 18.19 -28.19 -10.73
CA PRO A 480 18.70 -29.36 -11.43
C PRO A 480 18.01 -30.63 -10.90
N THR A 481 17.06 -31.19 -11.65
CA THR A 481 16.32 -32.41 -11.23
C THR A 481 17.09 -33.70 -11.48
N LYS A 482 18.21 -33.64 -12.23
CA LYS A 482 19.06 -34.79 -12.56
C LYS A 482 20.29 -34.92 -11.65
N GLU A 483 20.58 -33.92 -10.82
CA GLU A 483 21.69 -33.96 -9.86
C GLU A 483 21.17 -34.46 -8.51
N ARG A 484 21.85 -35.43 -7.90
CA ARG A 484 21.43 -36.08 -6.63
C ARG A 484 21.67 -35.20 -5.37
N ARG A 485 21.60 -33.88 -5.52
CA ARG A 485 21.81 -32.87 -4.47
C ARG A 485 20.63 -31.90 -4.45
N LEU A 486 20.18 -31.52 -3.25
CA LEU A 486 19.28 -30.38 -3.08
C LEU A 486 19.99 -29.12 -3.62
N SER A 487 19.48 -28.58 -4.72
CA SER A 487 20.11 -27.49 -5.46
C SER A 487 19.05 -26.51 -5.93
N ALA A 488 19.28 -25.21 -5.69
CA ALA A 488 18.34 -24.16 -6.06
C ALA A 488 18.38 -23.85 -7.57
N GLY A 489 17.38 -23.11 -8.06
CA GLY A 489 17.37 -22.63 -9.44
C GLY A 489 18.57 -21.74 -9.75
N ARG A 490 19.32 -22.05 -10.83
CA ARG A 490 20.53 -21.27 -11.23
C ARG A 490 20.21 -19.77 -11.31
N ALA A 491 21.03 -18.98 -10.60
CA ALA A 491 20.90 -17.54 -10.53
C ALA A 491 21.21 -16.86 -11.88
N GLN A 492 20.81 -15.60 -12.04
CA GLN A 492 21.06 -14.87 -13.30
C GLN A 492 22.56 -14.54 -13.47
N PRO A 493 23.12 -14.63 -14.69
CA PRO A 493 24.55 -14.43 -14.94
C PRO A 493 24.99 -12.97 -14.68
N ARG A 494 26.26 -12.83 -14.27
CA ARG A 494 26.89 -11.56 -13.88
C ARG A 494 27.27 -10.70 -15.10
N GLY A 495 27.56 -9.42 -14.87
CA GLY A 495 28.16 -8.53 -15.88
C GLY A 495 27.19 -7.95 -16.92
N ALA A 496 25.88 -8.00 -16.68
CA ALA A 496 24.89 -7.40 -17.58
C ALA A 496 25.14 -5.89 -17.85
N TRP A 497 25.51 -5.14 -16.81
CA TRP A 497 25.81 -3.71 -16.90
C TRP A 497 27.00 -3.37 -17.81
N ARG A 498 27.98 -4.28 -17.96
CA ARG A 498 29.14 -4.12 -18.87
C ARG A 498 28.76 -4.14 -20.36
N LYS A 499 27.51 -4.44 -20.69
CA LYS A 499 26.97 -4.43 -22.06
C LYS A 499 26.23 -3.14 -22.41
N LEU A 500 26.07 -2.22 -21.46
CA LEU A 500 25.45 -0.92 -21.68
C LEU A 500 26.51 0.09 -22.17
N PRO A 501 26.20 0.95 -23.16
CA PRO A 501 27.08 2.04 -23.52
C PRO A 501 27.17 3.05 -22.35
N VAL A 502 28.34 3.67 -22.19
CA VAL A 502 28.62 4.61 -21.09
C VAL A 502 27.62 5.77 -21.05
N THR A 503 27.16 6.23 -22.22
CA THR A 503 26.14 7.27 -22.40
C THR A 503 24.76 6.91 -21.85
N THR A 504 24.43 5.62 -21.71
CA THR A 504 23.20 5.17 -21.03
C THR A 504 23.49 4.79 -19.57
N LEU A 505 24.68 4.23 -19.30
CA LEU A 505 25.06 3.78 -17.97
C LEU A 505 25.22 4.94 -16.96
N LEU A 506 25.85 6.04 -17.37
CA LEU A 506 26.09 7.18 -16.47
C LEU A 506 24.78 7.87 -16.03
N PRO A 507 23.87 8.30 -16.94
CA PRO A 507 22.60 8.89 -16.52
C PRO A 507 21.75 7.93 -15.66
N PHE A 508 21.73 6.63 -16.01
CA PHE A 508 21.03 5.63 -15.21
C PHE A 508 21.62 5.47 -13.81
N ALA A 509 22.96 5.50 -13.68
CA ALA A 509 23.63 5.47 -12.38
C ALA A 509 23.35 6.73 -11.56
N CYS A 510 23.37 7.92 -12.17
CA CYS A 510 23.04 9.19 -11.50
C CYS A 510 21.59 9.20 -10.99
N VAL A 511 20.61 8.80 -11.81
CA VAL A 511 19.20 8.68 -11.39
C VAL A 511 19.05 7.64 -10.28
N THR A 512 19.72 6.49 -10.39
CA THR A 512 19.68 5.45 -9.35
C THR A 512 20.28 5.93 -8.03
N ALA A 513 21.36 6.73 -8.07
CA ALA A 513 21.97 7.31 -6.89
C ALA A 513 21.07 8.39 -6.25
N ALA A 514 20.47 9.28 -7.04
CA ALA A 514 19.54 10.29 -6.55
C ALA A 514 18.29 9.67 -5.90
N VAL A 515 17.69 8.65 -6.54
CA VAL A 515 16.56 7.89 -5.99
C VAL A 515 16.97 7.10 -4.75
N GLY A 516 18.16 6.49 -4.73
CA GLY A 516 18.67 5.77 -3.56
C GLY A 516 19.05 6.67 -2.38
N TRP A 517 19.34 7.94 -2.62
CA TRP A 517 19.52 8.97 -1.59
C TRP A 517 18.16 9.46 -1.05
N PHE A 518 17.19 9.73 -1.94
CA PHE A 518 15.85 10.17 -1.55
C PHE A 518 15.01 9.06 -0.88
N VAL A 519 15.28 7.79 -1.20
CA VAL A 519 14.66 6.61 -0.58
C VAL A 519 15.77 5.75 0.07
N PRO A 520 16.24 6.09 1.29
CA PRO A 520 17.47 5.53 1.85
C PRO A 520 17.47 4.01 1.96
N LEU A 521 16.36 3.38 2.32
CA LEU A 521 16.29 1.91 2.43
C LEU A 521 16.38 1.21 1.07
N LEU A 522 15.97 1.86 -0.03
CA LEU A 522 16.26 1.38 -1.39
C LEU A 522 17.76 1.50 -1.70
N GLY A 523 18.37 2.66 -1.41
CA GLY A 523 19.78 2.92 -1.69
C GLY A 523 20.72 1.99 -0.91
N ILE A 524 20.55 1.90 0.41
CA ILE A 524 21.37 1.08 1.31
C ILE A 524 21.29 -0.40 0.92
N SER A 525 20.08 -0.92 0.69
CA SER A 525 19.91 -2.34 0.31
C SER A 525 20.43 -2.64 -1.10
N LEU A 526 20.35 -1.68 -2.04
CA LEU A 526 20.98 -1.78 -3.35
C LEU A 526 22.52 -1.80 -3.25
N VAL A 527 23.11 -0.94 -2.41
CA VAL A 527 24.57 -0.93 -2.16
C VAL A 527 25.01 -2.24 -1.52
N ALA A 528 24.27 -2.75 -0.52
CA ALA A 528 24.55 -4.05 0.10
C ALA A 528 24.47 -5.19 -0.93
N PHE A 529 23.45 -5.19 -1.80
CA PHE A 529 23.35 -6.15 -2.90
C PHE A 529 24.55 -6.06 -3.86
N LEU A 530 24.98 -4.85 -4.24
CA LEU A 530 26.15 -4.66 -5.09
C LEU A 530 27.46 -5.11 -4.43
N ALA A 531 27.64 -4.88 -3.13
CA ALA A 531 28.80 -5.34 -2.37
C ALA A 531 28.87 -6.87 -2.31
N VAL A 532 27.76 -7.53 -1.92
CA VAL A 532 27.64 -9.00 -1.93
C VAL A 532 27.88 -9.55 -3.34
N ASP A 533 27.37 -8.85 -4.37
CA ASP A 533 27.62 -9.21 -5.76
C ASP A 533 29.13 -9.18 -6.07
N VAL A 534 29.81 -8.06 -5.82
CA VAL A 534 31.26 -7.91 -6.06
C VAL A 534 32.07 -8.99 -5.36
N VAL A 535 31.82 -9.25 -4.07
CA VAL A 535 32.51 -10.29 -3.28
C VAL A 535 32.32 -11.68 -3.89
N LEU A 536 31.09 -12.06 -4.24
CA LEU A 536 30.81 -13.34 -4.90
C LEU A 536 31.49 -13.45 -6.28
N GLY A 537 31.59 -12.34 -7.01
CA GLY A 537 32.31 -12.26 -8.27
C GLY A 537 33.82 -12.51 -8.11
N PHE A 538 34.43 -11.92 -7.07
CA PHE A 538 35.85 -12.08 -6.74
C PHE A 538 36.18 -13.50 -6.28
N VAL A 539 35.36 -14.08 -5.41
CA VAL A 539 35.49 -15.49 -4.98
C VAL A 539 35.34 -16.45 -6.17
N ALA A 540 34.38 -16.21 -7.06
CA ALA A 540 34.21 -17.03 -8.26
C ALA A 540 35.38 -16.90 -9.26
N ALA A 541 36.00 -15.72 -9.37
CA ALA A 541 37.19 -15.51 -10.19
C ALA A 541 38.40 -16.27 -9.62
N ARG A 542 38.64 -16.20 -8.30
CA ARG A 542 39.70 -16.93 -7.60
C ARG A 542 39.54 -18.46 -7.63
N ARG A 543 38.31 -18.96 -7.80
CA ARG A 543 38.01 -20.41 -7.88
C ARG A 543 38.04 -20.97 -9.31
N ARG A 544 38.35 -20.18 -10.33
CA ARG A 544 38.61 -20.73 -11.67
C ARG A 544 39.97 -21.44 -11.64
N PRO A 545 40.05 -22.75 -11.98
CA PRO A 545 41.35 -23.37 -12.18
C PRO A 545 42.09 -22.62 -13.28
N ALA A 546 43.40 -22.45 -13.12
CA ALA A 546 44.23 -21.92 -14.19
C ALA A 546 44.04 -22.79 -15.43
N ALA A 547 43.75 -22.17 -16.58
CA ALA A 547 43.69 -22.91 -17.82
C ALA A 547 45.08 -23.52 -18.06
N ALA A 548 45.14 -24.85 -18.21
CA ALA A 548 46.38 -25.51 -18.62
C ALA A 548 46.84 -24.87 -19.94
N PRO A 549 48.13 -24.53 -20.08
CA PRO A 549 48.63 -24.03 -21.35
C PRO A 549 48.34 -25.07 -22.44
N GLN A 550 47.75 -24.61 -23.54
CA GLN A 550 47.66 -25.42 -24.76
C GLN A 550 49.08 -25.50 -25.31
N GLY A 551 49.68 -26.68 -25.21
CA GLY A 551 50.98 -27.02 -25.80
C GLY A 551 50.86 -27.40 -27.27
#